data_AF-A0A924W9B0-F1
#
_entry.id   AF-A0A924W9B0-F1
#
_cell.length_a   1.000
_cell.length_b   1.000
_cell.length_c   1.000
_cell.angle_alpha   90.00
_cell.angle_beta   90.00
_cell.angle_gamma   90.00
#
_symmetry.space_group_name_H-M   'P 1'
#
loop_
_entity.id
_entity.type
_entity.pdbx_description
1 polymer ?
#
loop_
_entity_poly.entity_id
_entity_poly.type
_entity_poly.pdbx_seq_one_letter_code
_entity_poly.pdbx_strand_id
1 'polypeptide(L)'
;MSLTCADANAWLAARLKEWVVNQDGSFTWPSELSSLQVDFRDGEIVFGAGLMYRGAVRVVSLTMTPRVDDKGALWIPATSFAIGKLGVPSSLVESILRSSLPANSAKNESTAKLFDALAGKAPISESPVMKLSDGRRVLVVGIRSEQGRLLVTCKPAAATR
;
A
#
# COMPACT_ATOMS: atom_id res chain seq x y z
N MET A 1 4.65 6.11 16.47
CA MET A 1 5.82 5.99 15.58
C MET A 1 5.66 7.00 14.45
N SER A 2 6.75 7.60 13.98
CA SER A 2 6.74 8.48 12.80
C SER A 2 7.78 7.98 11.79
N LEU A 3 7.45 8.11 10.51
CA LEU A 3 8.33 7.77 9.39
C LEU A 3 8.36 8.96 8.44
N THR A 4 9.54 9.46 8.07
CA THR A 4 9.64 10.53 7.09
C THR A 4 9.52 9.97 5.67
N CYS A 5 9.10 10.82 4.72
CA CYS A 5 9.08 10.47 3.30
C CYS A 5 10.47 10.04 2.80
N ALA A 6 11.53 10.72 3.24
CA ALA A 6 12.91 10.39 2.86
C ALA A 6 13.33 9.00 3.38
N ASP A 7 13.07 8.70 4.66
CA ASP A 7 13.40 7.39 5.25
C ASP A 7 12.61 6.26 4.59
N ALA A 8 11.33 6.50 4.32
CA ALA A 8 10.48 5.53 3.63
C ALA A 8 11.04 5.22 2.24
N ASN A 9 11.32 6.23 1.43
CA ASN A 9 11.87 6.04 0.09
C ASN A 9 13.26 5.39 0.10
N ALA A 10 14.13 5.77 1.03
CA ALA A 10 15.44 5.14 1.20
C ALA A 10 15.29 3.64 1.52
N TRP A 11 14.37 3.30 2.41
CA TRP A 11 14.08 1.91 2.74
C TRP A 11 13.48 1.14 1.55
N LEU A 12 12.50 1.72 0.85
CA LEU A 12 11.86 1.10 -0.32
C LEU A 12 12.88 0.80 -1.42
N ALA A 13 13.77 1.75 -1.73
CA ALA A 13 14.80 1.59 -2.75
C ALA A 13 15.85 0.55 -2.37
N ALA A 14 16.26 0.50 -1.10
CA ALA A 14 17.38 -0.33 -0.66
C ALA A 14 16.98 -1.74 -0.22
N ARG A 15 15.76 -1.95 0.30
CA ARG A 15 15.41 -3.17 1.06
C ARG A 15 14.13 -3.86 0.64
N LEU A 16 13.19 -3.19 -0.03
CA LEU A 16 11.87 -3.77 -0.27
C LEU A 16 11.94 -5.09 -1.03
N LYS A 17 12.71 -5.16 -2.12
CA LYS A 17 12.81 -6.36 -2.95
C LYS A 17 13.26 -7.57 -2.14
N GLU A 18 14.40 -7.45 -1.47
CA GLU A 18 14.96 -8.53 -0.65
C GLU A 18 14.03 -8.89 0.49
N TRP A 19 13.41 -7.89 1.13
CA TRP A 19 12.49 -8.11 2.24
C TRP A 19 11.28 -8.94 1.80
N VAL A 20 10.62 -8.61 0.69
CA VAL A 20 9.44 -9.36 0.20
C VAL A 20 9.81 -10.77 -0.21
N VAL A 21 10.90 -10.95 -0.96
CA VAL A 21 11.37 -12.29 -1.38
C VAL A 21 11.68 -13.18 -0.18
N ASN A 22 12.17 -12.60 0.92
CA ASN A 22 12.44 -13.33 2.16
C ASN A 22 11.18 -13.61 3.01
N GLN A 23 10.08 -12.87 2.81
CA GLN A 23 8.82 -13.17 3.51
C GLN A 23 8.08 -14.35 2.87
N ASP A 24 8.16 -14.47 1.56
CA ASP A 24 7.50 -15.53 0.79
C ASP A 24 8.46 -16.02 -0.30
N GLY A 25 9.04 -17.20 -0.10
CA GLY A 25 9.98 -17.80 -1.06
C GLY A 25 9.34 -18.16 -2.41
N SER A 26 8.01 -18.12 -2.53
CA SER A 26 7.29 -18.27 -3.79
C SER A 26 7.04 -16.94 -4.52
N PHE A 27 7.26 -15.80 -3.84
CA PHE A 27 7.08 -14.49 -4.43
C PHE A 27 8.20 -14.18 -5.43
N THR A 28 7.81 -13.94 -6.68
CA THR A 28 8.72 -13.48 -7.73
C THR A 28 8.62 -11.98 -7.88
N TRP A 29 9.74 -11.27 -7.71
CA TRP A 29 9.77 -9.83 -7.92
C TRP A 29 9.44 -9.46 -9.38
N PRO A 30 8.48 -8.55 -9.64
CA PRO A 30 8.11 -8.17 -11.00
C PRO A 30 9.30 -7.52 -11.72
N SER A 31 9.73 -8.12 -12.84
CA SER A 31 10.86 -7.62 -13.63
C SER A 31 10.60 -6.25 -14.27
N GLU A 32 9.33 -5.93 -14.45
CA GLU A 32 8.81 -4.69 -15.01
C GLU A 32 8.87 -3.56 -13.98
N LEU A 33 8.92 -3.85 -12.69
CA LEU A 33 8.95 -2.82 -11.65
C LEU A 33 10.37 -2.25 -11.52
N SER A 34 10.55 -1.04 -12.05
CA SER A 34 11.84 -0.32 -12.07
C SER A 34 12.08 0.54 -10.84
N SER A 35 11.03 1.10 -10.25
CA SER A 35 11.13 1.99 -9.09
C SER A 35 9.81 2.02 -8.33
N LEU A 36 9.90 2.26 -7.03
CA LEU A 36 8.76 2.53 -6.16
C LEU A 36 9.11 3.71 -5.26
N GLN A 37 8.19 4.65 -5.16
CA GLN A 37 8.31 5.83 -4.31
C GLN A 37 7.00 6.08 -3.58
N VAL A 38 7.12 6.75 -2.44
CA VAL A 38 6.00 7.22 -1.64
C VAL A 38 6.19 8.71 -1.35
N ASP A 39 5.09 9.44 -1.29
CA ASP A 39 5.02 10.82 -0.84
C ASP A 39 3.94 10.95 0.23
N PHE A 40 4.24 11.66 1.31
CA PHE A 40 3.36 11.83 2.47
C PHE A 40 2.85 13.27 2.47
N ARG A 41 1.56 13.45 2.15
CA ARG A 41 0.89 14.75 2.12
C ARG A 41 -0.11 14.84 3.26
N ASP A 42 -0.60 16.04 3.54
CA ASP A 42 -1.58 16.22 4.62
C ASP A 42 -2.86 15.44 4.31
N GLY A 43 -3.11 14.39 5.09
CA GLY A 43 -4.24 13.46 4.94
C GLY A 43 -4.06 12.35 3.90
N GLU A 44 -3.02 12.40 3.05
CA GLU A 44 -2.89 11.51 1.90
C GLU A 44 -1.52 10.83 1.83
N ILE A 45 -1.50 9.60 1.32
CA ILE A 45 -0.28 8.92 0.89
C ILE A 45 -0.36 8.76 -0.63
N VAL A 46 0.68 9.20 -1.34
CA VAL A 46 0.81 9.00 -2.78
C VAL A 46 1.87 7.94 -3.02
N PHE A 47 1.52 6.85 -3.68
CA PHE A 47 2.45 5.85 -4.18
C PHE A 47 2.71 6.08 -5.66
N GLY A 48 3.97 6.01 -6.07
CA GLY A 48 4.40 6.05 -7.46
C GLY A 48 5.22 4.81 -7.79
N ALA A 49 4.92 4.16 -8.90
CA ALA A 49 5.66 3.01 -9.41
C ALA A 49 6.09 3.26 -10.86
N GLY A 50 7.36 3.07 -11.15
CA GLY A 50 7.87 3.05 -12.53
C GLY A 50 7.79 1.64 -13.09
N LEU A 51 7.06 1.45 -14.18
CA LEU A 51 6.90 0.18 -14.89
C LEU A 51 7.61 0.22 -16.24
N MET A 52 8.44 -0.77 -16.52
CA MET A 52 9.06 -0.98 -17.82
C MET A 52 8.03 -1.61 -18.77
N TYR A 53 7.67 -0.90 -19.83
CA TYR A 53 6.72 -1.37 -20.84
C TYR A 53 7.24 -1.06 -22.23
N ARG A 54 7.51 -2.11 -23.03
CA ARG A 54 8.04 -2.02 -24.41
C ARG A 54 9.30 -1.13 -24.50
N GLY A 55 10.23 -1.28 -23.56
CA GLY A 55 11.50 -0.55 -23.52
C GLY A 55 11.42 0.90 -23.03
N ALA A 56 10.26 1.35 -22.54
CA ALA A 56 10.08 2.68 -21.96
C ALA A 56 9.50 2.59 -20.53
N VAL A 57 9.90 3.53 -19.67
CA VAL A 57 9.34 3.64 -18.31
C VAL A 57 8.00 4.38 -18.35
N ARG A 58 6.97 3.75 -17.79
CA ARG A 58 5.64 4.32 -17.54
C ARG A 58 5.46 4.47 -16.04
N VAL A 59 5.13 5.67 -15.59
CA VAL A 59 4.84 5.91 -14.18
C VAL A 59 3.36 5.64 -13.93
N VAL A 60 3.07 4.84 -12.92
CA VAL A 60 1.73 4.68 -12.36
C VAL A 60 1.73 5.30 -10.98
N SER A 61 0.68 6.02 -10.62
CA SER A 61 0.53 6.55 -9.26
C SER A 61 -0.85 6.31 -8.70
N LEU A 62 -0.90 6.22 -7.36
CA LEU A 62 -2.08 5.92 -6.58
C LEU A 62 -2.07 6.82 -5.34
N THR A 63 -3.12 7.61 -5.16
CA THR A 63 -3.31 8.40 -3.94
C THR A 63 -4.31 7.68 -3.04
N MET A 64 -4.03 7.60 -1.75
CA MET A 64 -4.90 6.96 -0.77
C MET A 64 -5.04 7.78 0.50
N THR A 65 -6.18 7.64 1.17
CA THR A 65 -6.51 8.31 2.44
C THR A 65 -6.65 7.27 3.55
N PRO A 66 -5.54 6.82 4.15
CA PRO A 66 -5.56 5.77 5.16
C PRO A 66 -6.28 6.24 6.42
N ARG A 67 -7.06 5.37 7.04
CA ARG A 67 -7.75 5.64 8.31
C ARG A 67 -8.01 4.37 9.09
N VAL A 68 -8.16 4.51 10.41
CA VAL A 68 -8.74 3.48 11.27
C VAL A 68 -10.13 3.94 11.67
N ASP A 69 -11.14 3.09 11.51
CA ASP A 69 -12.53 3.43 11.88
C ASP A 69 -12.80 3.24 13.38
N ASP A 70 -14.04 3.53 13.79
CA ASP A 70 -14.53 3.39 15.17
C ASP A 70 -14.52 1.93 15.67
N LYS A 71 -14.58 0.97 14.76
CA LYS A 71 -14.49 -0.47 15.04
C LYS A 71 -13.04 -0.95 15.11
N GLY A 72 -12.06 -0.10 14.82
CA GLY A 72 -10.64 -0.43 14.82
C GLY A 72 -10.14 -1.08 13.52
N ALA A 73 -10.95 -1.10 12.47
CA ALA A 73 -10.56 -1.64 11.18
C ALA A 73 -9.73 -0.63 10.38
N LEU A 74 -8.71 -1.12 9.68
CA LEU A 74 -7.84 -0.31 8.82
C LEU A 74 -8.40 -0.23 7.40
N TRP A 75 -8.59 1.00 6.93
CA TRP A 75 -9.03 1.34 5.58
C TRP A 75 -7.94 2.10 4.84
N ILE A 76 -7.77 1.81 3.54
CA ILE A 76 -6.80 2.47 2.66
C ILE A 76 -7.41 2.82 1.30
N PRO A 77 -8.57 3.51 1.26
CA PRO A 77 -9.24 3.80 0.01
C PRO A 77 -8.37 4.68 -0.89
N ALA A 78 -8.34 4.32 -2.16
CA ALA A 78 -7.75 5.10 -3.22
C ALA A 78 -8.67 6.26 -3.58
N THR A 79 -8.12 7.47 -3.59
CA THR A 79 -8.82 8.69 -4.02
C THR A 79 -8.50 9.06 -5.47
N SER A 80 -7.38 8.59 -6.01
CA SER A 80 -7.04 8.76 -7.42
C SER A 80 -6.05 7.72 -7.91
N PHE A 81 -6.10 7.43 -9.21
CA PHE A 81 -5.09 6.62 -9.91
C PHE A 81 -4.61 7.43 -11.12
N ALA A 82 -3.36 7.28 -11.53
CA ALA A 82 -2.87 7.93 -12.74
C ALA A 82 -1.84 7.08 -13.47
N ILE A 83 -1.82 7.19 -14.80
CA ILE A 83 -0.78 6.63 -15.67
C ILE A 83 -0.09 7.80 -16.40
N GLY A 84 1.16 8.06 -16.04
CA GLY A 84 1.89 9.25 -16.47
C GLY A 84 1.21 10.52 -16.01
N LYS A 85 0.77 11.35 -16.96
CA LYS A 85 0.02 12.59 -16.69
C LYS A 85 -1.50 12.40 -16.76
N LEU A 86 -1.97 11.20 -17.13
CA LEU A 86 -3.39 10.93 -17.27
C LEU A 86 -3.95 10.55 -15.90
N GLY A 87 -4.56 11.53 -15.23
CA GLY A 87 -5.33 11.30 -14.02
C GLY A 87 -6.63 10.56 -14.33
N VAL A 88 -6.90 9.52 -13.55
CA VAL A 88 -8.13 8.74 -13.62
C VAL A 88 -8.98 9.10 -12.39
N PRO A 89 -10.25 9.50 -12.60
CA PRO A 89 -11.19 9.72 -11.50
C PRO A 89 -11.32 8.51 -10.58
N SER A 90 -11.53 8.75 -9.28
CA SER A 90 -11.76 7.70 -8.26
C SER A 90 -12.82 6.68 -8.67
N SER A 91 -13.90 7.13 -9.31
CA SER A 91 -14.99 6.29 -9.79
C SER A 91 -14.57 5.25 -10.84
N LEU A 92 -13.47 5.49 -11.55
CA LEU A 92 -12.95 4.59 -12.59
C LEU A 92 -11.79 3.72 -12.09
N VAL A 93 -11.28 3.97 -10.88
CA VAL A 93 -10.16 3.21 -10.29
C VAL A 93 -10.47 1.73 -10.25
N GLU A 94 -11.67 1.33 -9.83
CA GLU A 94 -12.05 -0.09 -9.79
C GLU A 94 -12.01 -0.74 -11.18
N SER A 95 -12.58 -0.08 -12.19
CA SER A 95 -12.62 -0.59 -13.57
C SER A 95 -11.21 -0.77 -14.13
N ILE A 96 -10.32 0.20 -13.88
CA ILE A 96 -8.92 0.12 -14.34
C ILE A 96 -8.14 -0.93 -13.59
N LEU A 97 -8.28 -1.02 -12.26
CA LEU A 97 -7.59 -2.02 -11.45
C LEU A 97 -7.99 -3.45 -11.86
N ARG A 98 -9.27 -3.70 -12.14
CA ARG A 98 -9.75 -5.01 -12.61
C ARG A 98 -9.27 -5.36 -14.02
N SER A 99 -9.25 -4.38 -14.93
CA SER A 99 -8.87 -4.59 -16.34
C SER A 99 -7.36 -4.66 -16.57
N SER A 100 -6.56 -4.11 -15.65
CA SER A 100 -5.09 -4.06 -15.77
C SER A 100 -4.39 -5.31 -15.23
N LEU A 101 -5.12 -6.24 -14.60
CA LEU A 101 -4.55 -7.47 -14.08
C LEU A 101 -4.52 -8.59 -15.14
N PRO A 102 -3.47 -9.42 -15.13
CA PRO A 102 -3.52 -10.73 -15.77
C PRO A 102 -4.71 -11.53 -15.21
N ALA A 103 -5.46 -12.23 -16.07
CA ALA A 103 -6.64 -13.01 -15.69
C ALA A 103 -6.40 -14.04 -14.55
N ASN A 104 -5.14 -14.39 -14.29
CA ASN A 104 -4.71 -15.32 -13.25
C ASN A 104 -4.54 -14.65 -11.86
N SER A 105 -4.31 -13.33 -11.80
CA SER A 105 -4.13 -12.58 -10.55
C SER A 105 -5.44 -12.28 -9.81
N ALA A 106 -6.55 -12.24 -10.55
CA ALA A 106 -7.90 -12.05 -10.01
C ALA A 106 -8.41 -13.25 -9.21
N LYS A 107 -7.76 -14.42 -9.28
CA LYS A 107 -8.11 -15.64 -8.53
C LYS A 107 -7.46 -15.73 -7.15
N ASN A 108 -6.53 -14.84 -6.82
CA ASN A 108 -5.93 -14.81 -5.49
C ASN A 108 -6.80 -13.93 -4.57
N GLU A 109 -7.34 -14.55 -3.51
CA GLU A 109 -8.18 -13.90 -2.50
C GLU A 109 -7.52 -12.65 -1.88
N SER A 110 -6.20 -12.68 -1.71
CA SER A 110 -5.43 -11.54 -1.20
C SER A 110 -5.48 -10.34 -2.16
N THR A 111 -5.44 -10.59 -3.47
CA THR A 111 -5.52 -9.54 -4.49
C THR A 111 -6.93 -8.96 -4.56
N ALA A 112 -7.96 -9.81 -4.48
CA ALA A 112 -9.36 -9.36 -4.43
C ALA A 112 -9.61 -8.46 -3.22
N LYS A 113 -9.14 -8.87 -2.04
CA LYS A 113 -9.24 -8.08 -0.80
C LYS A 113 -8.54 -6.73 -0.93
N LEU A 114 -7.36 -6.68 -1.55
CA LEU A 114 -6.65 -5.43 -1.79
C LEU A 114 -7.49 -4.48 -2.67
N PHE A 115 -8.15 -4.98 -3.73
CA PHE A 115 -9.00 -4.13 -4.55
C PHE A 115 -10.22 -3.62 -3.83
N ASP A 116 -10.89 -4.47 -3.05
CA ASP A 116 -12.03 -4.02 -2.26
C ASP A 116 -11.59 -2.96 -1.24
N ALA A 117 -10.39 -3.08 -0.68
CA ALA A 117 -9.81 -2.06 0.19
C ALA A 117 -9.49 -0.75 -0.53
N LEU A 118 -8.85 -0.82 -1.69
CA LEU A 118 -8.55 0.36 -2.52
C LEU A 118 -9.83 1.02 -3.05
N ALA A 119 -10.87 0.25 -3.36
CA ALA A 119 -12.17 0.76 -3.75
C ALA A 119 -13.00 1.29 -2.56
N GLY A 120 -12.52 1.15 -1.32
CA GLY A 120 -13.22 1.56 -0.11
C GLY A 120 -14.48 0.74 0.20
N LYS A 121 -14.56 -0.50 -0.31
CA LYS A 121 -15.68 -1.44 -0.09
C LYS A 121 -15.49 -2.29 1.16
N ALA A 122 -14.24 -2.59 1.52
CA ALA A 122 -13.89 -3.39 2.69
C ALA A 122 -12.63 -2.83 3.37
N PRO A 123 -12.41 -3.08 4.66
CA PRO A 123 -11.12 -2.77 5.27
C PRO A 123 -10.02 -3.71 4.74
N ILE A 124 -8.79 -3.23 4.65
CA ILE A 124 -7.63 -4.10 4.35
C ILE A 124 -7.37 -5.07 5.51
N SER A 125 -7.71 -4.66 6.74
CA SER A 125 -7.71 -5.52 7.91
C SER A 125 -8.73 -5.07 8.95
N GLU A 126 -9.59 -5.98 9.41
CA GLU A 126 -10.50 -5.75 10.54
C GLU A 126 -9.77 -5.66 11.88
N SER A 127 -8.58 -6.26 11.97
CA SER A 127 -7.72 -6.23 13.14
C SER A 127 -6.27 -6.03 12.69
N PRO A 128 -5.83 -4.77 12.51
CA PRO A 128 -4.51 -4.44 11.93
C PRO A 128 -3.38 -4.68 12.94
N VAL A 129 -3.06 -5.95 13.18
CA VAL A 129 -1.94 -6.37 14.03
C VAL A 129 -0.68 -6.52 13.18
N MET A 130 0.37 -5.78 13.53
CA MET A 130 1.69 -5.89 12.92
C MET A 130 2.66 -6.61 13.86
N LYS A 131 3.49 -7.49 13.29
CA LYS A 131 4.63 -8.09 13.98
C LYS A 131 5.86 -7.24 13.72
N LEU A 132 6.52 -6.78 14.77
CA LEU A 132 7.76 -6.04 14.70
C LEU A 132 8.96 -6.99 14.58
N SER A 133 10.11 -6.47 14.18
CA SER A 133 11.34 -7.26 14.00
C SER A 133 11.85 -7.90 15.30
N ASP A 134 11.51 -7.34 16.46
CA ASP A 134 11.81 -7.88 17.78
C ASP A 134 10.79 -8.94 18.27
N GLY A 135 9.86 -9.34 17.40
CA GLY A 135 8.83 -10.33 17.70
C GLY A 135 7.59 -9.78 18.42
N ARG A 136 7.61 -8.52 18.89
CA ARG A 136 6.42 -7.91 19.50
C ARG A 136 5.29 -7.77 18.50
N ARG A 137 4.06 -7.82 19.00
CA ARG A 137 2.84 -7.61 18.23
C ARG A 137 2.17 -6.33 18.68
N VAL A 138 1.84 -5.48 17.72
CA VAL A 138 1.19 -4.19 17.99
C VAL A 138 -0.06 -4.05 17.12
N LEU A 139 -1.13 -3.57 17.73
CA LEU A 139 -2.36 -3.21 17.03
C LEU A 139 -2.26 -1.75 16.59
N VAL A 140 -2.47 -1.50 15.29
CA VAL A 140 -2.57 -0.13 14.75
C VAL A 140 -3.93 0.44 15.16
N VAL A 141 -3.92 1.58 15.84
CA VAL A 141 -5.13 2.29 16.29
C VAL A 141 -5.27 3.68 15.67
N GLY A 142 -4.28 4.12 14.92
CA GLY A 142 -4.34 5.36 14.17
C GLY A 142 -3.27 5.39 13.10
N ILE A 143 -3.62 5.97 11.96
CA ILE A 143 -2.71 6.23 10.85
C ILE A 143 -3.11 7.59 10.27
N ARG A 144 -2.12 8.46 10.06
CA ARG A 144 -2.33 9.74 9.36
C ARG A 144 -1.04 10.21 8.72
N SER A 145 -1.17 10.91 7.62
CA SER A 145 -0.06 11.57 6.96
C SER A 145 -0.15 13.07 7.24
N GLU A 146 0.92 13.68 7.74
CA GLU A 146 0.99 15.12 7.99
C GLU A 146 2.44 15.60 7.88
N GLN A 147 2.67 16.78 7.30
CA GLN A 147 3.98 17.44 7.25
C GLN A 147 5.12 16.56 6.69
N GLY A 148 4.86 15.82 5.60
CA GLY A 148 5.89 14.95 4.98
C GLY A 148 6.19 13.67 5.77
N ARG A 149 5.33 13.30 6.72
CA ARG A 149 5.52 12.15 7.62
C ARG A 149 4.28 11.28 7.67
N LEU A 150 4.51 9.98 7.81
CA LEU A 150 3.48 9.03 8.20
C LEU A 150 3.55 8.82 9.71
N LEU A 151 2.45 9.11 10.40
CA LEU A 151 2.28 8.87 11.82
C LEU A 151 1.41 7.64 12.00
N VAL A 152 1.94 6.67 12.74
CA VAL A 152 1.23 5.44 13.11
C VAL A 152 1.18 5.35 14.63
N THR A 153 -0.05 5.31 15.15
CA THR A 153 -0.32 5.10 16.57
C THR A 153 -0.61 3.63 16.79
N CYS A 154 0.12 3.02 17.72
CA CYS A 154 0.01 1.60 18.01
C CYS A 154 -0.19 1.38 19.51
N LYS A 155 -0.89 0.31 19.86
CA LYS A 155 -0.95 -0.24 21.22
C LYS A 155 -0.48 -1.71 21.22
N PRO A 156 0.00 -2.27 22.33
CA PRO A 156 0.28 -3.70 22.41
C PRO A 156 -0.93 -4.52 21.97
N ALA A 157 -0.71 -5.52 21.11
CA ALA A 157 -1.77 -6.46 20.78
C ALA A 157 -1.98 -7.42 21.95
N ALA A 158 -3.23 -7.75 22.28
CA ALA A 158 -3.54 -8.76 23.29
C ALA A 158 -2.93 -10.11 22.86
N ALA A 159 -2.45 -10.88 23.83
CA ALA A 159 -2.04 -12.26 23.56
C ALA A 159 -3.27 -13.03 23.05
N THR A 160 -3.23 -13.48 21.80
CA THR A 160 -4.17 -14.50 21.30
C THR A 160 -4.02 -15.72 22.20
N ARG A 161 -5.04 -16.00 23.01
CA ARG A 161 -5.19 -17.27 23.74
C ARG A 161 -5.47 -18.40 22.77
#